data_AF-A0A0B2UX64-F1
#
_entry.id   AF-A0A0B2UX64-F1
#
_cell.length_a   1.000
_cell.length_b   1.000
_cell.length_c   1.000
_cell.angle_alpha   90.00
_cell.angle_beta   90.00
_cell.angle_gamma   90.00
#
_symmetry.space_group_name_H-M   'P 1'
#
loop_
_entity.id
_entity.type
_entity.pdbx_description
1 polymer ?
#
loop_
_entity_poly.entity_id
_entity_poly.type
_entity_poly.pdbx_seq_one_letter_code
_entity_poly.pdbx_strand_id
1 'polypeptide(L)'
;MISSHDAIMVTDPSRQSDHIHGISDDAIALLASIPLAVVGIIANALAACVARSFHNSFGVLCCGLCITNCAVLLVLVAWMIPAISIAYLWGFDETPCGNFLANFVDFYFSLSVICMTIFVDSITLVRLCVLKQIKQKTSNVATGSNWIGARRKKNPEAVFFLQSLLCTAIHVCGLTSFHIVVNSFHSKWGVFACTTMVWISAHTLTGFAFLAFNWRLFRKRRFIAEQTIAFVAHSSGGEAPNRRYLKSHISQS
;
A
#
# COMPACT_ATOMS: atom_id res chain seq x y z
N MET A 1 -47.36 -12.68 40.04
CA MET A 1 -48.14 -12.49 38.80
C MET A 1 -47.33 -11.58 37.91
N ILE A 2 -46.65 -12.16 36.92
CA ILE A 2 -45.92 -11.41 35.88
C ILE A 2 -46.98 -10.75 35.01
N SER A 3 -46.96 -9.42 34.94
CA SER A 3 -47.93 -8.63 34.19
C SER A 3 -47.87 -9.00 32.71
N SER A 4 -49.00 -9.29 32.10
CA SER A 4 -49.12 -9.65 30.67
C SER A 4 -48.63 -8.55 29.70
N HIS A 5 -48.27 -7.36 30.21
CA HIS A 5 -47.61 -6.30 29.43
C HIS A 5 -46.09 -6.50 29.26
N ASP A 6 -45.43 -7.26 30.12
CA ASP A 6 -43.97 -7.49 30.02
C ASP A 6 -43.63 -8.73 29.17
N ALA A 7 -44.62 -9.60 28.89
CA ALA A 7 -44.46 -10.77 28.03
C ALA A 7 -44.59 -10.45 26.52
N ILE A 8 -45.10 -9.26 26.16
CA ILE A 8 -45.28 -8.82 24.77
C ILE A 8 -44.08 -7.99 24.26
N MET A 9 -43.06 -7.75 25.10
CA MET A 9 -41.83 -7.06 24.69
C MET A 9 -40.77 -7.97 24.02
N VAL A 10 -41.10 -9.22 23.69
CA VAL A 10 -40.14 -10.18 23.11
C VAL A 10 -40.53 -10.73 21.72
N THR A 11 -41.70 -10.39 21.17
CA THR A 11 -42.14 -10.94 19.88
C THR A 11 -42.69 -9.88 18.94
N ASP A 12 -41.90 -8.84 18.65
CA ASP A 12 -42.11 -8.07 17.42
C ASP A 12 -41.32 -8.74 16.28
N PRO A 13 -41.98 -9.47 15.37
CA PRO A 13 -41.31 -10.16 14.27
C PRO A 13 -40.58 -9.19 13.31
N SER A 14 -40.98 -7.91 13.26
CA SER A 14 -40.26 -6.90 12.47
C SER A 14 -38.90 -6.58 13.09
N ARG A 15 -38.87 -6.32 14.40
CA ARG A 15 -37.63 -6.10 15.16
C ARG A 15 -36.73 -7.34 15.17
N GLN A 16 -37.31 -8.54 15.26
CA GLN A 16 -36.56 -9.80 15.15
C GLN A 16 -35.96 -9.99 13.74
N SER A 17 -36.73 -9.68 12.69
CA SER A 17 -36.29 -9.75 11.29
C SER A 17 -35.15 -8.75 11.00
N ASP A 18 -35.28 -7.51 11.47
CA ASP A 18 -34.24 -6.48 11.33
C ASP A 18 -32.96 -6.87 12.07
N HIS A 19 -33.10 -7.50 13.24
CA HIS A 19 -31.94 -7.98 14.02
C HIS A 19 -31.23 -9.15 13.33
N ILE A 20 -31.97 -10.08 12.72
CA ILE A 20 -31.40 -11.19 11.95
C ILE A 20 -30.75 -10.68 10.65
N HIS A 21 -31.39 -9.73 9.96
CA HIS A 21 -30.83 -9.12 8.74
C HIS A 21 -29.56 -8.32 9.04
N GLY A 22 -29.53 -7.59 10.18
CA GLY A 22 -28.33 -6.90 10.66
C GLY A 22 -27.17 -7.87 10.90
N ILE A 23 -27.42 -8.99 11.61
CA ILE A 23 -26.40 -10.02 11.86
C ILE A 23 -25.85 -10.61 10.55
N SER A 24 -26.69 -10.83 9.54
CA SER A 24 -26.21 -11.32 8.24
C SER A 24 -25.38 -10.29 7.47
N ASP A 25 -25.76 -9.01 7.53
CA ASP A 25 -25.03 -7.92 6.86
C ASP A 25 -23.66 -7.71 7.51
N ASP A 26 -23.60 -7.79 8.85
CA ASP A 26 -22.36 -7.71 9.62
C ASP A 26 -21.40 -8.84 9.26
N ALA A 27 -21.90 -10.07 9.18
CA ALA A 27 -21.09 -11.22 8.77
C ALA A 27 -20.51 -11.04 7.36
N ILE A 28 -21.30 -10.51 6.42
CA ILE A 28 -20.84 -10.27 5.04
C ILE A 28 -19.77 -9.17 5.00
N ALA A 29 -19.97 -8.06 5.71
CA ALA A 29 -18.99 -6.98 5.80
C ALA A 29 -17.67 -7.45 6.40
N LEU A 30 -17.73 -8.30 7.44
CA LEU A 30 -16.57 -8.94 8.06
C LEU A 30 -15.84 -9.87 7.10
N LEU A 31 -16.57 -10.76 6.43
CA LEU A 31 -16.04 -11.70 5.45
C LEU A 31 -15.43 -11.02 4.22
N ALA A 32 -15.91 -9.83 3.85
CA ALA A 32 -15.33 -9.05 2.76
C ALA A 32 -14.06 -8.29 3.19
N SER A 33 -14.08 -7.64 4.36
CA SER A 33 -13.04 -6.70 4.78
C SER A 33 -11.81 -7.37 5.41
N ILE A 34 -12.00 -8.37 6.28
CA ILE A 34 -10.90 -9.02 7.01
C ILE A 34 -9.92 -9.70 6.05
N PRO A 35 -10.35 -10.56 5.09
CA PRO A 35 -9.41 -11.22 4.21
C PRO A 35 -8.64 -10.22 3.33
N LEU A 36 -9.31 -9.18 2.86
CA LEU A 36 -8.69 -8.14 2.05
C LEU A 36 -7.62 -7.38 2.85
N ALA A 37 -7.91 -7.04 4.10
CA ALA A 37 -6.94 -6.39 4.98
C ALA A 37 -5.75 -7.30 5.31
N VAL A 38 -5.99 -8.58 5.58
CA VAL A 38 -4.93 -9.59 5.81
C VAL A 38 -4.02 -9.71 4.59
N VAL A 39 -4.60 -9.82 3.39
CA VAL A 39 -3.85 -9.82 2.13
C VAL A 39 -3.02 -8.53 2.00
N GLY A 40 -3.60 -7.38 2.32
CA GLY A 40 -2.90 -6.10 2.34
C GLY A 40 -1.72 -6.05 3.31
N ILE A 41 -1.88 -6.58 4.53
CA ILE A 41 -0.83 -6.65 5.54
C ILE A 41 0.32 -7.52 5.03
N ILE A 42 0.01 -8.70 4.47
CA ILE A 42 1.02 -9.60 3.92
C ILE A 42 1.76 -8.93 2.76
N ALA A 43 1.02 -8.32 1.82
CA ALA A 43 1.61 -7.65 0.67
C ALA A 43 2.53 -6.49 1.09
N ASN A 44 2.11 -5.64 2.01
CA ASN A 44 2.91 -4.52 2.49
C ASN A 44 4.08 -4.97 3.38
N ALA A 45 3.95 -6.04 4.18
CA ALA A 45 5.07 -6.60 4.94
C ALA A 45 6.15 -7.16 4.01
N LEU A 46 5.76 -7.90 2.97
CA LEU A 46 6.69 -8.37 1.94
C LEU A 46 7.32 -7.20 1.18
N ALA A 47 6.53 -6.18 0.81
CA ALA A 47 7.02 -4.98 0.16
C ALA A 47 8.04 -4.25 1.03
N ALA A 48 7.80 -4.12 2.34
CA ALA A 48 8.75 -3.52 3.29
C ALA A 48 10.06 -4.32 3.37
N CYS A 49 10.00 -5.65 3.40
CA CYS A 49 11.20 -6.50 3.38
C CYS A 49 12.02 -6.32 2.09
N VAL A 50 11.33 -6.24 0.95
CA VAL A 50 11.98 -5.96 -0.34
C VAL A 50 12.56 -4.54 -0.36
N ALA A 51 11.81 -3.55 0.14
CA ALA A 51 12.22 -2.15 0.20
C ALA A 51 13.50 -1.95 1.04
N ARG A 52 13.59 -2.63 2.20
CA ARG A 52 14.79 -2.62 3.06
C ARG A 52 16.05 -3.14 2.38
N SER A 53 15.91 -3.97 1.34
CA SER A 53 17.05 -4.48 0.58
C SER A 53 17.66 -3.41 -0.34
N PHE A 54 16.97 -2.29 -0.56
CA PHE A 54 17.51 -1.12 -1.24
C PHE A 54 18.10 -0.16 -0.21
N HIS A 55 19.43 -0.19 -0.03
CA HIS A 55 20.17 0.71 0.87
C HIS A 55 20.31 2.13 0.29
N ASN A 56 19.22 2.73 -0.19
CA ASN A 56 19.17 4.09 -0.70
C ASN A 56 17.97 4.86 -0.11
N SER A 57 17.95 6.18 -0.26
CA SER A 57 16.87 7.03 0.28
C SER A 57 15.49 6.59 -0.20
N PHE A 58 15.39 6.12 -1.45
CA PHE A 58 14.15 5.60 -2.02
C PHE A 58 13.66 4.34 -1.28
N GLY A 59 14.53 3.37 -1.02
CA GLY A 59 14.20 2.16 -0.29
C GLY A 59 13.72 2.43 1.13
N VAL A 60 14.33 3.41 1.81
CA VAL A 60 13.91 3.85 3.14
C VAL A 60 12.51 4.48 3.10
N LEU A 61 12.26 5.39 2.16
CA LEU A 61 10.95 6.03 1.98
C LEU A 61 9.86 5.00 1.67
N CYS A 62 10.11 4.08 0.73
CA CYS A 62 9.15 3.03 0.41
C CYS A 62 8.94 2.04 1.55
N CYS A 63 9.99 1.72 2.32
CA CYS A 63 9.86 0.90 3.51
C CYS A 63 8.96 1.57 4.54
N GLY A 64 9.15 2.88 4.79
CA GLY A 64 8.29 3.67 5.67
C GLY A 64 6.84 3.63 5.22
N LEU A 65 6.59 3.89 3.94
CA LEU A 65 5.24 3.82 3.36
C LEU A 65 4.58 2.44 3.56
N CYS A 66 5.31 1.36 3.29
CA CYS A 66 4.79 -0.01 3.48
C CYS A 66 4.49 -0.30 4.96
N ILE A 67 5.32 0.18 5.89
CA ILE A 67 5.08 0.03 7.33
C ILE A 67 3.82 0.80 7.75
N THR A 68 3.67 2.04 7.29
CA THR A 68 2.48 2.85 7.55
C THR A 68 1.22 2.16 7.03
N ASN A 69 1.25 1.62 5.80
CA ASN A 69 0.12 0.86 5.26
C ASN A 69 -0.22 -0.37 6.10
N CYS A 70 0.79 -1.13 6.58
CA CYS A 70 0.55 -2.22 7.51
C CYS A 70 -0.10 -1.75 8.81
N ALA A 71 0.40 -0.65 9.38
CA ALA A 71 -0.13 -0.09 10.63
C ALA A 71 -1.60 0.34 10.47
N VAL A 72 -1.94 1.03 9.38
CA VAL A 72 -3.33 1.44 9.07
C VAL A 72 -4.23 0.22 8.93
N LEU A 73 -3.81 -0.81 8.18
CA LEU A 73 -4.59 -2.04 8.01
C LEU A 73 -4.75 -2.82 9.32
N LEU A 74 -3.74 -2.83 10.19
CA LEU A 74 -3.82 -3.45 11.51
C LEU A 74 -4.79 -2.71 12.44
N VAL A 75 -4.73 -1.38 12.47
CA VAL A 75 -5.70 -0.55 13.22
C VAL A 75 -7.12 -0.81 12.71
N LEU A 76 -7.29 -0.92 11.39
CA LEU A 76 -8.59 -1.20 10.80
C LEU A 76 -9.14 -2.56 11.24
N VAL A 77 -8.31 -3.61 11.21
CA VAL A 77 -8.74 -4.96 11.64
C VAL A 77 -8.99 -5.04 13.14
N ALA A 78 -8.11 -4.44 13.95
CA ALA A 78 -8.16 -4.55 15.40
C ALA A 78 -9.26 -3.70 16.05
N TRP A 79 -9.57 -2.55 15.46
CA TRP A 79 -10.46 -1.55 16.08
C TRP A 79 -11.68 -1.22 15.22
N MET A 80 -11.48 -0.92 13.94
CA MET A 80 -12.57 -0.40 13.11
C MET A 80 -13.59 -1.50 12.82
N ILE A 81 -13.16 -2.71 12.49
CA ILE A 81 -14.07 -3.81 12.16
C ILE A 81 -15.03 -4.16 13.32
N PRO A 82 -14.56 -4.29 14.58
CA PRO A 82 -15.45 -4.43 15.73
C PRO A 82 -16.37 -3.22 15.95
N ALA A 83 -15.88 -1.99 15.72
CA ALA A 83 -16.71 -0.79 15.89
C ALA A 83 -17.86 -0.71 14.86
N ILE A 84 -17.64 -1.21 13.64
CA ILE A 84 -18.67 -1.27 12.58
C ILE A 84 -19.85 -2.14 13.01
N SER A 85 -19.57 -3.30 13.61
CA SER A 85 -20.61 -4.22 14.10
C SER A 85 -21.45 -3.65 15.26
N ILE A 86 -21.05 -2.51 15.82
CA ILE A 86 -21.74 -1.86 16.95
C ILE A 86 -22.50 -0.59 16.49
N ALA A 87 -21.96 0.16 15.53
CA ALA A 87 -22.48 1.49 15.16
C ALA A 87 -23.12 1.61 13.77
N TYR A 88 -23.07 0.57 12.93
CA TYR A 88 -23.71 0.49 11.59
C TYR A 88 -23.42 1.64 10.60
N LEU A 89 -22.43 2.50 10.85
CA LEU A 89 -22.05 3.59 9.95
C LEU A 89 -20.53 3.81 9.96
N TRP A 90 -19.92 3.80 8.77
CA TRP A 90 -18.54 4.22 8.58
C TRP A 90 -18.53 5.73 8.33
N GLY A 91 -18.32 6.49 9.40
CA GLY A 91 -18.25 7.94 9.34
C GLY A 91 -17.59 8.50 10.57
N PHE A 92 -17.02 9.70 10.44
CA PHE A 92 -16.64 10.47 11.61
C PHE A 92 -17.92 10.96 12.29
N ASP A 93 -17.98 10.82 13.61
CA ASP A 93 -19.11 11.32 14.38
C ASP A 93 -19.18 12.86 14.32
N GLU A 94 -20.36 13.45 14.44
CA GLU A 94 -20.58 14.92 14.37
C GLU A 94 -20.10 15.66 15.63
N THR A 95 -19.19 15.05 16.38
CA THR A 95 -18.56 15.63 17.55
C THR A 95 -17.37 16.50 17.16
N PRO A 96 -16.93 17.45 18.01
CA PRO A 96 -15.71 18.21 17.76
C PRO A 96 -14.48 17.32 17.56
N CYS A 97 -14.41 16.19 18.28
CA CYS A 97 -13.35 15.19 18.14
C CYS A 97 -13.41 14.48 16.78
N GLY A 98 -14.62 14.06 16.35
CA GLY A 98 -14.82 13.43 15.04
C GLY A 98 -14.47 14.38 13.89
N ASN A 99 -14.91 15.64 13.98
CA ASN A 99 -14.61 16.67 12.97
C ASN A 99 -13.11 17.03 12.90
N PHE A 100 -12.41 17.01 14.04
CA PHE A 100 -10.96 17.19 14.08
C PHE A 100 -10.22 16.04 13.36
N LEU A 101 -10.61 14.79 13.66
CA LEU A 101 -10.05 13.61 13.02
C LEU A 101 -10.31 13.60 11.51
N ALA A 102 -11.54 13.91 11.09
CA ALA A 102 -11.93 13.95 9.68
C ALA A 102 -11.13 14.97 8.88
N ASN A 103 -11.08 16.22 9.35
CA ASN A 103 -10.51 17.30 8.56
C ASN A 103 -8.98 17.34 8.68
N PHE A 104 -8.43 17.27 9.89
CA PHE A 104 -7.00 17.50 10.10
C PHE A 104 -6.17 16.24 9.92
N VAL A 105 -6.61 15.13 10.52
CA VAL A 105 -5.83 13.88 10.54
C VAL A 105 -6.03 13.08 9.26
N ASP A 106 -7.26 13.02 8.74
CA ASP A 106 -7.54 12.28 7.51
C ASP A 106 -7.37 13.16 6.27
N PHE A 107 -8.16 14.23 6.12
CA PHE A 107 -8.19 15.01 4.88
C PHE A 107 -6.94 15.88 4.63
N TYR A 108 -6.63 16.86 5.49
CA TYR A 108 -5.54 17.81 5.27
C TYR A 108 -4.16 17.15 5.31
N PHE A 109 -3.96 16.19 6.22
CA PHE A 109 -2.71 15.44 6.26
C PHE A 109 -2.51 14.64 4.97
N SER A 110 -3.52 13.89 4.52
CA SER A 110 -3.43 13.13 3.26
C SER A 110 -3.23 14.03 2.05
N LEU A 111 -3.92 15.19 2.00
CA LEU A 111 -3.74 16.18 0.95
C LEU A 111 -2.29 16.73 0.93
N SER A 112 -1.73 17.04 2.09
CA SER A 112 -0.33 17.48 2.22
C SER A 112 0.65 16.43 1.69
N VAL A 113 0.45 15.16 2.06
CA VAL A 113 1.26 14.03 1.58
C VAL A 113 1.15 13.88 0.06
N ILE A 114 -0.03 14.01 -0.53
CA ILE A 114 -0.25 13.97 -1.98
C ILE A 114 0.52 15.11 -2.66
N CYS A 115 0.38 16.34 -2.17
CA CYS A 115 1.08 17.51 -2.70
C CYS A 115 2.60 17.33 -2.65
N MET A 116 3.14 16.86 -1.52
CA MET A 116 4.56 16.56 -1.39
C MET A 116 5.02 15.47 -2.36
N THR A 117 4.20 14.42 -2.56
CA THR A 117 4.51 13.34 -3.49
C THR A 117 4.53 13.81 -4.94
N ILE A 118 3.54 14.61 -5.36
CA ILE A 118 3.50 15.22 -6.70
C ILE A 118 4.73 16.11 -6.93
N PHE A 119 5.15 16.87 -5.92
CA PHE A 119 6.35 17.70 -6.00
C PHE A 119 7.62 16.85 -6.20
N VAL A 120 7.81 15.79 -5.41
CA VAL A 120 8.95 14.87 -5.52
C VAL A 120 8.95 14.12 -6.86
N ASP A 121 7.78 13.69 -7.31
CA ASP A 121 7.59 13.03 -8.61
C ASP A 121 7.92 13.98 -9.76
N SER A 122 7.54 15.26 -9.66
CA SER A 122 7.87 16.28 -10.67
C SER A 122 9.38 16.47 -10.79
N ILE A 123 10.10 16.55 -9.66
CA ILE A 123 11.58 16.61 -9.65
C ILE A 123 12.18 15.36 -10.31
N THR A 124 11.62 14.18 -10.01
CA THR A 124 12.08 12.90 -10.58
C THR A 124 11.84 12.85 -12.08
N LEU A 125 10.69 13.33 -12.57
CA LEU A 125 10.38 13.42 -13.99
C LEU A 125 11.36 14.33 -14.73
N VAL A 126 11.65 15.52 -14.18
CA VAL A 126 12.63 16.45 -14.77
C VAL A 126 14.00 15.79 -14.86
N ARG A 127 14.48 15.14 -13.79
CA ARG A 127 15.74 14.38 -13.80
C ARG A 127 15.76 13.31 -14.88
N LEU A 128 14.68 12.53 -15.00
CA LEU A 128 14.54 11.50 -16.02
C LEU A 128 14.58 12.09 -17.44
N CYS A 129 13.93 13.23 -17.67
CA CYS A 129 13.94 13.93 -18.95
C CYS A 129 15.34 14.42 -19.31
N VAL A 130 16.05 15.06 -18.37
CA VAL A 130 17.44 15.51 -18.57
C VAL A 130 18.37 14.34 -18.88
N LEU A 131 18.28 13.24 -18.12
CA LEU A 131 19.10 12.04 -18.35
C LEU A 131 18.80 11.39 -19.71
N LYS A 132 17.54 11.38 -20.14
CA LYS A 132 17.16 10.91 -21.49
C LYS A 132 17.76 11.80 -22.57
N GLN A 133 17.69 13.13 -22.43
CA GLN A 133 18.26 14.07 -23.38
C GLN A 133 19.79 13.91 -23.50
N ILE A 134 20.50 13.78 -22.38
CA ILE A 134 21.96 13.54 -22.38
C ILE A 134 22.29 12.23 -23.07
N LYS A 135 21.61 11.13 -22.71
CA LYS A 135 21.82 9.81 -23.34
C LYS A 135 21.56 9.82 -24.84
N GLN A 136 20.53 10.54 -25.30
CA GLN A 136 20.22 10.68 -26.72
C GLN A 136 21.30 11.47 -27.48
N LYS A 137 21.82 12.55 -26.88
CA LYS A 137 22.96 13.29 -27.45
C LYS A 137 24.22 12.42 -27.53
N THR A 138 24.50 11.60 -26.51
CA THR A 138 25.65 10.69 -26.50
C THR A 138 25.47 9.49 -27.45
N SER A 139 24.25 8.96 -27.63
CA SER A 139 24.01 7.82 -28.53
C SER A 139 24.09 8.19 -30.01
N ASN A 140 23.75 9.43 -30.38
CA ASN A 140 23.95 9.91 -31.75
C ASN A 140 25.44 9.96 -32.16
N VAL A 141 26.36 9.89 -31.20
CA VAL A 141 27.82 9.81 -31.42
C VAL A 141 28.33 8.36 -31.42
N ALA A 142 27.61 7.43 -30.78
CA ALA A 142 28.00 6.02 -30.68
C ALA A 142 27.32 5.15 -31.77
N THR A 143 27.86 5.22 -32.99
CA THR A 143 27.44 4.37 -34.11
C THR A 143 27.91 2.92 -33.91
N GLY A 144 26.97 1.96 -33.96
CA GLY A 144 27.22 0.51 -34.11
C GLY A 144 27.84 -0.17 -32.87
N SER A 145 27.13 -1.01 -32.11
CA SER A 145 27.13 -2.45 -32.42
C SER A 145 26.23 -3.31 -31.50
N ASN A 146 25.31 -2.75 -30.69
CA ASN A 146 24.48 -3.57 -29.77
C ASN A 146 23.05 -3.03 -29.50
N TRP A 147 22.35 -2.58 -30.56
CA TRP A 147 21.01 -1.98 -30.46
C TRP A 147 19.91 -2.92 -29.90
N ILE A 148 20.03 -4.24 -30.13
CA ILE A 148 19.08 -5.25 -29.64
C ILE A 148 19.18 -5.44 -28.11
N GLY A 149 20.37 -5.27 -27.54
CA GLY A 149 20.60 -5.35 -26.09
C GLY A 149 20.21 -4.08 -25.33
N ALA A 150 20.38 -2.91 -25.94
CA ALA A 150 20.07 -1.61 -25.33
C ALA A 150 18.56 -1.39 -25.13
N ARG A 151 17.71 -1.89 -26.05
CA ARG A 151 16.25 -1.70 -26.02
C ARG A 151 15.54 -2.42 -24.86
N ARG A 152 16.17 -3.42 -24.24
CA ARG A 152 15.57 -4.29 -23.22
C ARG A 152 15.97 -3.92 -21.78
N LYS A 153 16.92 -3.01 -21.58
CA LYS A 153 17.31 -2.54 -20.24
C LYS A 153 16.31 -1.48 -19.78
N LYS A 154 15.19 -1.92 -19.17
CA LYS A 154 14.25 -1.00 -18.49
C LYS A 154 15.06 -0.12 -17.54
N ASN A 155 15.00 1.20 -17.71
CA ASN A 155 15.63 2.15 -16.81
C ASN A 155 14.97 1.99 -15.43
N PRO A 156 15.70 1.52 -14.41
CA PRO A 156 15.10 1.25 -13.09
C PRO A 156 14.43 2.51 -12.52
N GLU A 157 15.02 3.68 -12.75
CA GLU A 157 14.48 4.99 -12.37
C GLU A 157 13.08 5.27 -12.94
N ALA A 158 12.83 4.91 -14.21
CA ALA A 158 11.52 5.11 -14.83
C ALA A 158 10.45 4.16 -14.28
N VAL A 159 10.86 2.96 -13.84
CA VAL A 159 9.98 1.97 -13.20
C VAL A 159 9.58 2.47 -11.81
N PHE A 160 10.54 2.99 -11.03
CA PHE A 160 10.25 3.59 -9.72
C PHE A 160 9.33 4.82 -9.82
N PHE A 161 9.55 5.68 -10.82
CA PHE A 161 8.69 6.82 -11.07
C PHE A 161 7.26 6.39 -11.42
N LEU A 162 7.09 5.42 -12.33
CA LEU A 162 5.77 4.92 -12.70
C LEU A 162 5.06 4.24 -11.52
N GLN A 163 5.81 3.56 -10.65
CA GLN A 163 5.27 3.02 -9.40
C GLN A 163 4.78 4.13 -8.46
N SER A 164 5.57 5.20 -8.26
CA SER A 164 5.20 6.35 -7.41
C SER A 164 3.92 7.03 -7.92
N LEU A 165 3.83 7.25 -9.23
CA LEU A 165 2.63 7.78 -9.88
C LEU A 165 1.40 6.90 -9.66
N LEU A 166 1.55 5.58 -9.84
CA LEU A 166 0.45 4.63 -9.64
C LEU A 166 -0.02 4.63 -8.18
N CYS A 167 0.90 4.61 -7.22
CA CYS A 167 0.56 4.67 -5.80
C CYS A 167 -0.15 5.99 -5.44
N THR A 168 0.32 7.12 -5.99
CA THR A 168 -0.31 8.43 -5.79
C THR A 168 -1.73 8.45 -6.36
N ALA A 169 -1.93 7.92 -7.56
CA ALA A 169 -3.26 7.82 -8.16
C ALA A 169 -4.21 6.96 -7.31
N ILE A 170 -3.74 5.81 -6.80
CA ILE A 170 -4.52 4.96 -5.88
C ILE A 170 -4.94 5.74 -4.64
N HIS A 171 -4.03 6.51 -4.04
CA HIS A 171 -4.31 7.28 -2.83
C HIS A 171 -5.30 8.43 -3.09
N VAL A 172 -5.18 9.13 -4.22
CA VAL A 172 -6.15 10.15 -4.66
C VAL A 172 -7.54 9.54 -4.88
N CYS A 173 -7.62 8.38 -5.55
CA CYS A 173 -8.89 7.66 -5.72
C CYS A 173 -9.51 7.27 -4.36
N GLY A 174 -8.70 6.84 -3.40
CA GLY A 174 -9.16 6.55 -2.04
C GLY A 174 -9.75 7.77 -1.34
N LEU A 175 -9.02 8.88 -1.35
CA LEU A 175 -9.44 10.11 -0.68
C LEU A 175 -10.70 10.73 -1.31
N THR A 176 -10.74 10.77 -2.65
CA THR A 176 -11.92 11.28 -3.38
C THR A 176 -13.14 10.38 -3.18
N SER A 177 -12.95 9.05 -3.12
CA SER A 177 -14.02 8.12 -2.81
C SER A 177 -14.63 8.39 -1.44
N PHE A 178 -13.77 8.58 -0.44
CA PHE A 178 -14.17 8.78 0.94
C PHE A 178 -14.86 10.13 1.20
N HIS A 179 -14.33 11.22 0.65
CA HIS A 179 -14.81 12.57 0.97
C HIS A 179 -15.84 13.14 -0.02
N ILE A 180 -15.87 12.64 -1.27
CA ILE A 180 -16.72 13.19 -2.33
C ILE A 180 -17.76 12.15 -2.76
N VAL A 181 -17.31 10.97 -3.19
CA VAL A 181 -18.18 9.96 -3.83
C VAL A 181 -19.19 9.38 -2.84
N VAL A 182 -18.82 9.22 -1.57
CA VAL A 182 -19.71 8.69 -0.52
C VAL A 182 -21.05 9.45 -0.45
N ASN A 183 -21.04 10.77 -0.67
CA ASN A 183 -22.23 11.62 -0.61
C ASN A 183 -23.24 11.35 -1.74
N SER A 184 -22.84 10.57 -2.75
CA SER A 184 -23.71 10.16 -3.85
C SER A 184 -24.50 8.89 -3.53
N PHE A 185 -24.15 8.19 -2.45
CA PHE A 185 -24.78 6.93 -2.06
C PHE A 185 -25.60 7.08 -0.79
N HIS A 186 -26.90 6.79 -0.88
CA HIS A 186 -27.79 6.72 0.27
C HIS A 186 -27.94 5.29 0.83
N SER A 187 -27.44 4.28 0.12
CA SER A 187 -27.49 2.89 0.58
C SER A 187 -26.34 2.58 1.53
N LYS A 188 -26.63 1.84 2.60
CA LYS A 188 -25.63 1.38 3.58
C LYS A 188 -24.44 0.69 2.90
N TRP A 189 -24.72 -0.19 1.95
CA TRP A 189 -23.72 -0.92 1.16
C TRP A 189 -22.89 -0.01 0.24
N GLY A 190 -23.49 1.04 -0.35
CA GLY A 190 -22.78 2.01 -1.17
C GLY A 190 -21.79 2.84 -0.35
N VAL A 191 -22.22 3.29 0.84
CA VAL A 191 -21.36 4.01 1.79
C VAL A 191 -20.22 3.12 2.29
N PHE A 192 -20.51 1.89 2.70
CA PHE A 192 -19.49 0.91 3.13
C PHE A 192 -18.48 0.60 2.02
N ALA A 193 -18.93 0.44 0.78
CA ALA A 193 -18.06 0.20 -0.35
C ALA A 193 -17.12 1.39 -0.62
N CYS A 194 -17.64 2.62 -0.64
CA CYS A 194 -16.88 3.82 -0.98
C CYS A 194 -15.95 4.29 0.13
N THR A 195 -16.23 3.94 1.39
CA THR A 195 -15.40 4.30 2.54
C THR A 195 -14.45 3.17 2.88
N THR A 196 -14.96 2.08 3.47
CA THR A 196 -14.16 0.99 4.01
C THR A 196 -13.46 0.19 2.93
N MET A 197 -14.22 -0.32 1.95
CA MET A 197 -13.66 -1.25 0.96
C MET A 197 -12.65 -0.57 0.04
N VAL A 198 -12.96 0.63 -0.45
CA VAL A 198 -12.02 1.41 -1.26
C VAL A 198 -10.77 1.77 -0.46
N TRP A 199 -10.90 2.16 0.81
CA TRP A 199 -9.74 2.52 1.62
C TRP A 199 -8.84 1.32 1.92
N ILE A 200 -9.40 0.16 2.32
CA ILE A 200 -8.63 -1.08 2.48
C ILE A 200 -7.97 -1.45 1.15
N SER A 201 -8.71 -1.38 0.04
CA SER A 201 -8.18 -1.67 -1.29
C SER A 201 -7.03 -0.76 -1.66
N ALA A 202 -7.08 0.53 -1.34
CA ALA A 202 -6.03 1.48 -1.65
C ALA A 202 -4.70 1.13 -0.94
N HIS A 203 -4.74 0.82 0.36
CA HIS A 203 -3.56 0.39 1.10
C HIS A 203 -3.03 -0.98 0.66
N THR A 204 -3.93 -1.90 0.32
CA THR A 204 -3.57 -3.22 -0.22
C THR A 204 -2.90 -3.11 -1.59
N LEU A 205 -3.50 -2.34 -2.51
CA LEU A 205 -2.98 -2.14 -3.87
C LEU A 205 -1.64 -1.41 -3.88
N THR A 206 -1.37 -0.52 -2.91
CA THR A 206 -0.06 0.13 -2.77
C THR A 206 1.07 -0.87 -2.53
N GLY A 207 0.84 -1.87 -1.66
CA GLY A 207 1.81 -2.96 -1.42
C GLY A 207 2.02 -3.83 -2.66
N PHE A 208 0.93 -4.19 -3.35
CA PHE A 208 1.02 -4.96 -4.60
C PHE A 208 1.71 -4.21 -5.73
N ALA A 209 1.44 -2.91 -5.89
CA ALA A 209 2.13 -2.06 -6.86
C ALA A 209 3.64 -2.05 -6.57
N PHE A 210 4.04 -1.87 -5.31
CA PHE A 210 5.46 -1.94 -4.94
C PHE A 210 6.10 -3.29 -5.33
N LEU A 211 5.45 -4.40 -4.96
CA LEU A 211 5.95 -5.73 -5.29
C LEU A 211 6.03 -5.93 -6.81
N ALA A 212 4.97 -5.65 -7.57
CA ALA A 212 4.93 -5.86 -9.01
C ALA A 212 6.07 -5.12 -9.75
N PHE A 213 6.34 -3.88 -9.38
CA PHE A 213 7.36 -3.06 -10.03
C PHE A 213 8.79 -3.43 -9.61
N ASN A 214 8.99 -3.89 -8.37
CA ASN A 214 10.33 -4.13 -7.80
C ASN A 214 10.74 -5.59 -7.68
N TRP A 215 9.80 -6.53 -7.79
CA TRP A 215 10.07 -7.97 -7.61
C TRP A 215 11.17 -8.47 -8.52
N ARG A 216 11.15 -8.03 -9.78
CA ARG A 216 12.15 -8.41 -10.77
C ARG A 216 13.54 -7.89 -10.42
N LEU A 217 13.65 -6.66 -9.91
CA LEU A 217 14.93 -6.08 -9.53
C LEU A 217 15.50 -6.77 -8.29
N PHE A 218 14.64 -7.03 -7.31
CA PHE A 218 15.00 -7.77 -6.10
C PHE A 218 15.51 -9.19 -6.42
N ARG A 219 14.77 -9.95 -7.25
CA ARG A 219 15.17 -11.33 -7.62
C ARG A 219 16.52 -11.37 -8.33
N LYS A 220 16.79 -10.39 -9.21
CA LYS A 220 18.09 -10.26 -9.87
C LYS A 220 19.22 -9.98 -8.89
N ARG A 221 19.04 -9.02 -7.96
CA ARG A 221 20.06 -8.69 -6.96
C ARG A 221 20.38 -9.88 -6.06
N ARG A 222 19.35 -10.62 -5.63
CA ARG A 222 19.52 -11.82 -4.81
C ARG A 222 20.31 -12.91 -5.55
N PHE A 223 19.97 -13.18 -6.81
CA PHE A 223 20.70 -14.16 -7.62
C PHE A 223 22.19 -13.80 -7.79
N ILE A 224 22.49 -12.52 -8.06
CA ILE A 224 23.88 -12.06 -8.17
C ILE A 224 24.62 -12.24 -6.84
N ALA A 225 24.01 -11.86 -5.71
CA ALA A 225 24.61 -12.04 -4.40
C ALA A 225 24.91 -13.52 -4.09
N GLU A 226 23.99 -14.43 -4.43
CA GLU A 226 24.17 -15.87 -4.27
C GLU A 226 25.34 -16.38 -5.14
N GLN A 227 25.47 -15.91 -6.39
CA GLN A 227 26.60 -16.27 -7.26
C GLN A 227 27.93 -15.71 -6.76
N THR A 228 27.97 -14.47 -6.28
CA THR A 228 29.19 -13.87 -5.71
C THR A 228 29.65 -14.63 -4.47
N ILE A 229 28.72 -15.03 -3.60
CA ILE A 229 29.04 -15.85 -2.42
C ILE A 229 29.63 -17.20 -2.84
N ALA A 230 29.01 -17.87 -3.82
CA ALA A 230 29.50 -19.15 -4.34
C ALA A 230 30.90 -19.03 -4.96
N PHE A 231 31.16 -17.96 -5.72
CA PHE A 231 32.46 -17.68 -6.32
C PHE A 231 33.53 -17.42 -5.26
N VAL A 232 33.24 -16.60 -4.26
CA VAL A 232 34.17 -16.32 -3.15
C VAL A 232 34.50 -17.60 -2.40
N ALA A 233 33.50 -18.40 -2.04
CA ALA A 233 33.69 -19.67 -1.34
C ALA A 233 34.55 -20.68 -2.12
N HIS A 234 34.42 -20.70 -3.45
CA HIS A 234 35.26 -21.54 -4.31
C HIS A 234 36.71 -20.99 -4.41
N SER A 235 36.89 -19.66 -4.43
CA SER A 235 38.21 -19.04 -4.46
C SER A 235 38.98 -19.16 -3.13
N SER A 236 38.28 -19.28 -2.00
CA SER A 236 38.88 -19.44 -0.66
C SER A 236 39.12 -20.90 -0.27
N GLY A 237 39.14 -21.83 -1.22
CA GLY A 237 39.52 -23.23 -0.96
C GLY A 237 38.54 -24.00 -0.07
N GLY A 238 37.28 -23.58 0.02
CA GLY A 238 36.24 -24.28 0.79
C GLY A 238 36.05 -23.80 2.23
N GLU A 239 36.82 -22.81 2.72
CA GLU A 239 36.50 -22.15 3.99
C GLU A 239 35.35 -21.15 3.78
N ALA A 240 34.23 -21.36 4.47
CA ALA A 240 33.05 -20.51 4.38
C ALA A 240 33.37 -19.08 4.84
N PRO A 241 33.11 -18.04 4.01
CA PRO A 241 33.53 -16.68 4.33
C PRO A 241 32.76 -16.13 5.54
N ASN A 242 33.51 -15.52 6.46
CA ASN A 242 32.98 -14.90 7.67
C ASN A 242 31.96 -13.79 7.32
N ARG A 243 30.71 -13.91 7.79
CA ARG A 243 29.57 -13.02 7.49
C ARG A 243 29.84 -11.52 7.67
N ARG A 244 30.81 -11.15 8.52
CA ARG A 244 31.21 -9.75 8.73
C ARG A 244 32.01 -9.17 7.56
N TYR A 245 32.83 -9.98 6.89
CA TYR A 245 33.63 -9.56 5.74
C TYR A 245 32.79 -9.35 4.48
N LEU A 246 31.70 -10.09 4.34
CA LEU A 246 30.81 -9.99 3.17
C LEU A 246 29.96 -8.70 3.18
N LYS A 247 29.61 -8.19 4.37
CA LYS A 247 28.83 -6.96 4.51
C LYS A 247 29.62 -5.70 4.14
N SER A 248 30.95 -5.68 4.34
CA SER A 248 31.76 -4.51 4.00
C SER A 248 31.93 -4.34 2.48
N HIS A 249 32.14 -5.42 1.74
CA HIS A 249 32.29 -5.34 0.28
C HIS A 249 31.00 -5.01 -0.49
N ILE A 250 29.84 -5.47 -0.02
CA ILE A 250 28.55 -5.16 -0.68
C ILE A 250 28.14 -3.70 -0.47
N SER A 251 28.63 -3.01 0.57
CA SER A 251 28.31 -1.59 0.81
C SER A 251 29.07 -0.61 -0.09
N GLN A 252 30.08 -1.08 -0.83
CA GLN A 252 30.97 -0.26 -1.67
C GLN A 252 30.69 -0.39 -3.18
N SER A 253 29.70 -1.19 -3.60
CA SER A 253 29.29 -1.38 -5.01
C SER A 253 27.85 -0.94 -5.25
#